data_AF-A0A2L0B7I9-F1
#
_entry.id   AF-A0A2L0B7I9-F1
#
_cell.length_a   1.000
_cell.length_b   1.000
_cell.length_c   1.000
_cell.angle_alpha   90.00
_cell.angle_beta   90.00
_cell.angle_gamma   90.00
#
_symmetry.space_group_name_H-M   'P 1'
#
loop_
_entity.id
_entity.type
_entity.pdbx_description
1 polymer ?
#
loop_
_entity_poly.entity_id
_entity_poly.type
_entity_poly.pdbx_seq_one_letter_code
_entity_poly.pdbx_strand_id
1 'polypeptide(L)'
;FSGYDCDSNPCQNDGICRIADGGGYVCDCPVGTIGTNCEIDSLNECLSDPCFGEAICQDKLGDYICFCPPKRTGKNCEIYDKNSPGGIGHIVIPKMDVNSFYAKDLERQREMCEQNNCPRKRGNRRCDEECNTYACEFDGNDCSLGINPWENCTASIRCWEVFMDGVCNEDCNNAQCLFDGRDCEKSLQPCNPIYDAYCQKHYANGLCDYGCNNAEC
;
A
#
# COMPACT_ATOMS: atom_id res chain seq x y z
N PHE A 1 11.15 -30.62 -0.92
CA PHE A 1 11.83 -29.47 -1.55
C PHE A 1 10.72 -28.54 -2.02
N SER A 2 10.40 -27.50 -1.25
CA SER A 2 9.30 -26.56 -1.55
C SER A 2 9.84 -25.14 -1.40
N GLY A 3 10.35 -24.59 -2.49
CA GLY A 3 10.55 -23.15 -2.65
C GLY A 3 9.41 -22.66 -3.53
N TYR A 4 8.64 -21.70 -3.06
CA TYR A 4 7.46 -21.20 -3.77
C TYR A 4 7.97 -20.34 -4.92
N ASP A 5 7.55 -20.63 -6.15
CA ASP A 5 8.15 -20.07 -7.37
C ASP A 5 8.09 -18.52 -7.44
N CYS A 6 7.22 -17.88 -6.65
CA CYS A 6 7.13 -16.42 -6.53
C CYS A 6 8.05 -15.80 -5.46
N ASP A 7 8.67 -16.58 -4.56
CA ASP A 7 9.58 -16.05 -3.53
C ASP A 7 10.80 -15.33 -4.12
N SER A 8 11.15 -15.66 -5.37
CA SER A 8 12.26 -15.06 -6.11
C SER A 8 11.87 -13.74 -6.82
N ASN A 9 10.61 -13.30 -6.71
CA ASN A 9 10.04 -12.17 -7.44
C ASN A 9 10.42 -12.17 -8.94
N PRO A 10 10.05 -13.22 -9.70
CA PRO A 10 10.49 -13.36 -11.08
C PRO A 10 9.86 -12.34 -12.04
N CYS A 11 8.69 -11.80 -11.70
CA CYS A 11 7.98 -10.81 -12.50
C CYS A 11 8.61 -9.43 -12.37
N GLN A 12 8.83 -8.77 -13.51
CA GLN A 12 9.45 -7.45 -13.62
C GLN A 12 8.37 -6.38 -13.84
N ASN A 13 8.76 -5.11 -13.70
CA ASN A 13 7.93 -3.94 -14.04
C ASN A 13 6.54 -4.00 -13.40
N ASP A 14 6.49 -4.23 -12.09
CA ASP A 14 5.25 -4.31 -11.30
C ASP A 14 4.29 -5.45 -11.73
N GLY A 15 4.80 -6.45 -12.45
CA GLY A 15 4.10 -7.69 -12.74
C GLY A 15 3.74 -8.47 -11.47
N ILE A 16 2.49 -8.93 -11.38
CA ILE A 16 2.01 -9.68 -10.21
C ILE A 16 2.32 -11.17 -10.40
N CYS A 17 3.13 -11.73 -9.52
CA CYS A 17 3.44 -13.16 -9.53
C CYS A 17 2.31 -13.98 -8.92
N ARG A 18 1.85 -15.01 -9.65
CA ARG A 18 0.89 -16.01 -9.15
C ARG A 18 1.47 -17.40 -9.30
N ILE A 19 1.20 -18.26 -8.32
CA ILE A 19 1.55 -19.69 -8.41
C ILE A 19 0.64 -20.36 -9.43
N ALA A 20 1.22 -21.15 -10.33
CA ALA A 20 0.46 -21.88 -11.34
C ALA A 20 -0.10 -23.20 -10.78
N ASP A 21 -1.33 -23.56 -11.16
CA ASP A 21 -2.06 -24.75 -10.67
C ASP A 21 -1.33 -26.10 -10.89
N GLY A 22 -0.32 -26.14 -11.76
CA GLY A 22 0.50 -27.32 -12.07
C GLY A 22 1.92 -27.31 -11.50
N GLY A 23 2.26 -26.34 -10.65
CA GLY A 23 3.63 -26.01 -10.24
C GLY A 23 4.26 -24.96 -11.18
N GLY A 24 5.17 -24.13 -10.67
CA GLY A 24 5.70 -22.96 -11.36
C GLY A 24 4.98 -21.67 -10.99
N TYR A 25 5.27 -20.61 -11.73
CA TYR A 25 4.66 -19.29 -11.59
C TYR A 25 4.12 -18.77 -12.93
N VAL A 26 3.22 -17.80 -12.85
CA VAL A 26 2.76 -16.97 -13.95
C VAL A 26 2.82 -15.50 -13.52
N CYS A 27 3.26 -14.64 -14.43
CA CYS A 27 3.24 -13.19 -14.20
C CYS A 27 2.03 -12.57 -14.88
N ASP A 28 1.25 -11.83 -14.10
CA ASP A 28 0.27 -10.89 -14.66
C ASP A 28 0.98 -9.59 -14.99
N CYS A 29 1.16 -9.36 -16.27
CA CYS A 29 1.85 -8.18 -16.74
C CYS A 29 0.92 -6.96 -16.71
N PRO A 30 1.37 -5.84 -16.14
CA PRO A 30 0.62 -4.59 -16.23
C PRO A 30 0.50 -4.13 -17.67
N VAL A 31 -0.48 -3.25 -17.90
CA VAL A 31 -0.73 -2.65 -19.21
C VAL A 31 0.57 -2.07 -19.76
N GLY A 32 0.86 -2.41 -21.02
CA GLY A 32 2.09 -1.97 -21.68
C GLY A 32 3.24 -2.97 -21.61
N THR A 33 3.17 -4.00 -20.76
CA THR A 33 4.20 -5.05 -20.69
C THR A 33 3.67 -6.44 -21.07
N ILE A 34 4.53 -7.25 -21.68
CA ILE A 34 4.29 -8.66 -22.00
C ILE A 34 5.57 -9.48 -21.75
N GLY A 35 5.49 -10.80 -21.92
CA GLY A 35 6.61 -11.71 -21.72
C GLY A 35 6.34 -12.69 -20.58
N THR A 36 7.30 -13.57 -20.30
CA THR A 36 7.12 -14.55 -19.21
C THR A 36 7.23 -13.87 -17.85
N ASN A 37 8.08 -12.83 -17.78
CA ASN A 37 8.40 -12.04 -16.61
C ASN A 37 8.03 -10.57 -16.81
N CYS A 38 7.15 -10.25 -17.78
CA CYS A 38 6.77 -8.87 -18.11
C CYS A 38 7.94 -8.00 -18.56
N GLU A 39 8.93 -8.61 -19.21
CA GLU A 39 10.19 -8.01 -19.63
C GLU A 39 10.16 -7.35 -21.02
N ILE A 40 9.06 -7.50 -21.76
CA ILE A 40 8.90 -7.00 -23.12
C ILE A 40 7.93 -5.83 -23.13
N ASP A 41 8.33 -4.75 -23.80
CA ASP A 41 7.51 -3.57 -23.99
C ASP A 41 6.55 -3.78 -25.16
N SER A 42 5.27 -3.56 -24.92
CA SER A 42 4.18 -3.78 -25.88
C SER A 42 3.43 -2.50 -26.23
N LEU A 43 3.66 -1.41 -25.50
CA LEU A 43 2.99 -0.13 -25.70
C LEU A 43 4.00 0.99 -25.55
N ASN A 44 4.08 1.86 -26.54
CA ASN A 44 4.82 3.11 -26.38
C ASN A 44 3.87 4.18 -25.81
N GLU A 45 3.97 4.47 -24.51
CA GLU A 45 3.08 5.42 -23.84
C GLU A 45 3.27 6.86 -24.35
N CYS A 46 4.45 7.17 -24.89
CA CYS A 46 4.73 8.49 -25.46
C CYS A 46 3.89 8.82 -26.70
N LEU A 47 3.32 7.83 -27.40
CA LEU A 47 2.44 8.06 -28.56
C LEU A 47 1.13 8.78 -28.19
N SER A 48 0.75 8.81 -26.91
CA SER A 48 -0.45 9.51 -26.44
C SER A 48 -0.17 10.97 -26.04
N ASP A 49 1.04 11.49 -26.31
CA ASP A 49 1.50 12.81 -25.89
C ASP A 49 1.22 13.13 -24.41
N PRO A 50 1.64 12.26 -23.46
CA PRO A 50 1.25 12.41 -22.05
C PRO A 50 1.96 13.59 -21.36
N CYS A 51 3.11 14.04 -21.87
CA CYS A 51 3.90 15.11 -21.30
C CYS A 51 3.35 16.49 -21.67
N PHE A 52 3.22 17.37 -20.69
CA PHE A 52 2.64 18.68 -20.89
C PHE A 52 3.51 19.60 -21.77
N GLY A 53 2.92 20.11 -22.85
CA GLY A 53 3.48 21.20 -23.64
C GLY A 53 4.76 20.80 -24.38
N GLU A 54 5.86 21.49 -24.10
CA GLU A 54 7.17 21.27 -24.76
C GLU A 54 8.05 20.24 -24.00
N ALA A 55 7.50 19.51 -23.04
CA ALA A 55 8.24 18.48 -22.32
C ALA A 55 8.58 17.28 -23.23
N ILE A 56 9.78 16.72 -23.07
CA ILE A 56 10.24 15.59 -23.90
C ILE A 56 9.77 14.30 -23.26
N CYS A 57 9.02 13.48 -24.00
CA CYS A 57 8.65 12.14 -23.56
C CYS A 57 9.74 11.13 -23.94
N GLN A 58 10.12 10.28 -22.99
CA GLN A 58 10.94 9.10 -23.21
C GLN A 58 10.19 7.86 -22.78
N ASP A 59 10.00 6.97 -23.74
CA ASP A 59 9.41 5.65 -23.56
C ASP A 59 10.22 4.79 -22.59
N LYS A 60 9.54 4.02 -21.76
CA LYS A 60 10.11 3.01 -20.88
C LYS A 60 9.23 1.76 -20.93
N LEU A 61 9.82 0.66 -20.52
CA LEU A 61 9.12 -0.60 -20.43
C LEU A 61 7.92 -0.48 -19.46
N GLY A 62 6.70 -0.42 -20.00
CA GLY A 62 5.45 -0.32 -19.23
C GLY A 62 5.17 1.04 -18.59
N ASP A 63 5.93 2.08 -18.93
CA ASP A 63 5.77 3.44 -18.38
C ASP A 63 6.48 4.46 -19.27
N TYR A 64 6.45 5.74 -18.92
CA TYR A 64 7.20 6.79 -19.60
C TYR A 64 7.80 7.80 -18.62
N ILE A 65 8.81 8.50 -19.11
CA ILE A 65 9.43 9.62 -18.41
C ILE A 65 9.20 10.89 -19.20
N CYS A 66 8.63 11.90 -18.54
CA CYS A 66 8.62 13.26 -19.06
C CYS A 66 9.84 14.04 -18.56
N PHE A 67 10.58 14.69 -19.45
CA PHE A 67 11.60 15.66 -19.09
C PHE A 67 10.99 17.05 -19.07
N CYS A 68 10.74 17.54 -17.86
CA CYS A 68 10.10 18.81 -17.60
C CYS A 68 11.02 19.99 -17.86
N PRO A 69 10.54 21.03 -18.55
CA PRO A 69 11.27 22.28 -18.68
C PRO A 69 11.37 23.00 -17.32
N PRO A 70 12.27 23.99 -17.20
CA PRO A 70 12.30 24.86 -16.04
C PRO A 70 10.92 25.44 -15.75
N LYS A 71 10.63 25.57 -14.46
CA LYS A 71 9.35 26.01 -13.90
C LYS A 71 8.18 25.02 -14.04
N ARG A 72 8.45 23.78 -14.46
CA ARG A 72 7.47 22.68 -14.49
C ARG A 72 7.93 21.50 -13.66
N THR A 73 6.98 20.74 -13.13
CA THR A 73 7.16 19.51 -12.36
C THR A 73 5.88 18.67 -12.42
N GLY A 74 5.85 17.50 -11.77
CA GLY A 74 4.78 16.50 -11.93
C GLY A 74 5.21 15.35 -12.84
N LYS A 75 4.50 14.22 -12.77
CA LYS A 75 4.80 13.03 -13.58
C LYS A 75 4.72 13.36 -15.07
N ASN A 76 3.79 14.26 -15.42
CA ASN A 76 3.52 14.72 -16.78
C ASN A 76 3.95 16.18 -17.00
N CYS A 77 4.72 16.79 -16.09
CA CYS A 77 5.10 18.22 -16.16
C CYS A 77 3.91 19.20 -16.13
N GLU A 78 2.78 18.73 -15.61
CA GLU A 78 1.49 19.41 -15.53
C GLU A 78 1.46 20.51 -14.47
N ILE A 79 2.36 20.44 -13.48
CA ILE A 79 2.42 21.38 -12.37
C ILE A 79 3.37 22.53 -12.71
N TYR A 80 2.89 23.76 -12.58
CA TYR A 80 3.71 24.96 -12.69
C TYR A 80 4.28 25.35 -11.31
N ASP A 81 5.61 25.30 -11.18
CA ASP A 81 6.34 25.77 -10.01
C ASP A 81 7.45 26.72 -10.46
N LYS A 82 7.28 28.02 -10.19
CA LYS A 82 8.24 29.08 -10.59
C LYS A 82 9.69 28.84 -10.14
N ASN A 83 9.91 28.00 -9.12
CA ASN A 83 11.23 27.69 -8.57
C ASN A 83 11.79 26.35 -9.07
N SER A 84 11.01 25.55 -9.79
CA SER A 84 11.48 24.27 -10.31
C SER A 84 12.59 24.48 -11.35
N PRO A 85 13.75 23.80 -11.21
CA PRO A 85 14.79 23.80 -12.23
C PRO A 85 14.39 22.98 -13.47
N GLY A 86 13.25 22.27 -13.45
CA GLY A 86 12.91 21.24 -14.42
C GLY A 86 13.64 19.92 -14.09
N GLY A 87 13.62 18.97 -15.03
CA GLY A 87 14.27 17.66 -14.86
C GLY A 87 13.33 16.49 -15.15
N ILE A 88 13.60 15.34 -14.57
CA ILE A 88 12.76 14.14 -14.72
C ILE A 88 11.43 14.38 -13.98
N GLY A 89 10.32 14.11 -14.66
CA GLY A 89 8.97 14.15 -14.12
C GLY A 89 8.78 13.00 -13.13
N HIS A 90 8.31 13.33 -11.94
CA HIS A 90 8.05 12.38 -10.86
C HIS A 90 6.65 12.60 -10.32
N ILE A 91 6.05 11.54 -9.76
CA ILE A 91 4.80 11.66 -9.03
C ILE A 91 5.02 12.65 -7.89
N VAL A 92 4.41 13.83 -8.00
CA VAL A 92 4.42 14.81 -6.92
C VAL A 92 3.32 14.39 -5.97
N ILE A 93 3.69 13.60 -4.96
CA ILE A 93 2.87 13.47 -3.77
C ILE A 93 2.72 14.89 -3.23
N PRO A 94 1.50 15.44 -3.09
CA PRO A 94 1.31 16.79 -2.59
C PRO A 94 2.10 16.91 -1.30
N LYS A 95 3.14 17.77 -1.28
CA LYS A 95 3.78 18.14 -0.02
C LYS A 95 2.67 18.74 0.82
N MET A 96 2.19 17.99 1.81
CA MET A 96 1.16 18.42 2.74
C MET A 96 1.45 19.86 3.14
N ASP A 97 0.53 20.76 2.80
CA ASP A 97 0.59 22.14 3.24
C ASP A 97 0.79 22.13 4.76
N VAL A 98 1.77 22.89 5.24
CA VAL A 98 2.33 22.82 6.59
C VAL A 98 1.33 23.32 7.67
N ASN A 99 0.11 23.66 7.25
CA ASN A 99 -1.06 23.93 8.10
C ASN A 99 -2.16 22.86 8.00
N SER A 100 -1.84 21.69 7.46
CA SER A 100 -2.73 20.53 7.34
C SER A 100 -3.42 20.24 8.67
N PHE A 101 -4.73 20.03 8.58
CA PHE A 101 -5.59 19.52 9.66
C PHE A 101 -4.91 18.44 10.51
N TYR A 102 -4.11 17.59 9.89
CA TYR A 102 -3.37 16.52 10.54
C TYR A 102 -2.27 17.00 11.52
N ALA A 103 -1.51 18.05 11.17
CA ALA A 103 -0.50 18.60 12.09
C ALA A 103 -1.16 19.14 13.36
N LYS A 104 -2.35 19.74 13.23
CA LYS A 104 -3.16 20.21 14.36
C LYS A 104 -3.76 19.06 15.16
N ASP A 105 -4.19 17.99 14.48
CA ASP A 105 -4.71 16.79 15.15
C ASP A 105 -3.63 16.08 15.96
N LEU A 106 -2.43 15.91 15.39
CA LEU A 106 -1.29 15.32 16.09
C LEU A 106 -0.87 16.15 17.31
N GLU A 107 -0.89 17.48 17.21
CA GLU A 107 -0.61 18.36 18.35
C GLU A 107 -1.68 18.24 19.44
N ARG A 108 -2.95 18.18 19.06
CA ARG A 108 -4.06 17.91 19.99
C ARG A 108 -3.91 16.54 20.68
N GLN A 109 -3.56 15.50 19.93
CA GLN A 109 -3.36 14.16 20.50
C GLN A 109 -2.21 14.15 21.51
N ARG A 110 -1.11 14.87 21.23
CA ARG A 110 0.01 15.04 22.20
C ARG A 110 -0.44 15.74 23.47
N GLU A 111 -1.25 16.79 23.36
CA GLU A 111 -1.83 17.45 24.53
C GLU A 111 -2.72 16.50 25.34
N MET A 112 -3.52 15.66 24.66
CA MET A 112 -4.35 14.65 25.31
C MET A 112 -3.50 13.58 26.03
N CYS A 113 -2.36 13.18 25.47
CA CYS A 113 -1.42 12.27 26.16
C CYS A 113 -0.96 12.83 27.50
N GLU A 114 -0.61 14.12 27.55
CA GLU A 114 -0.18 14.80 28.77
C GLU A 114 -1.35 14.94 29.77
N GLN A 115 -2.53 15.33 29.30
CA GLN A 115 -3.74 15.44 30.15
C GLN A 115 -4.13 14.09 30.78
N ASN A 116 -4.05 13.01 30.01
CA ASN A 116 -4.38 11.66 30.45
C ASN A 116 -3.26 10.99 31.28
N ASN A 117 -2.14 11.69 31.51
CA ASN A 117 -0.94 11.18 32.18
C ASN A 117 -0.38 9.90 31.53
N CYS A 118 -0.49 9.77 30.21
CA CYS A 118 0.02 8.62 29.46
C CYS A 118 1.51 8.33 29.68
N PRO A 119 2.41 9.32 29.89
CA PRO A 119 3.82 9.04 30.20
C PRO A 119 4.06 8.19 31.47
N ARG A 120 3.09 8.14 32.40
CA ARG A 120 3.17 7.27 33.60
C ARG A 120 2.48 5.92 33.42
N LYS A 121 1.67 5.78 32.38
CA LYS A 121 0.90 4.57 32.07
C LYS A 121 1.66 3.69 31.07
N ARG A 122 2.39 4.28 30.12
CA ARG A 122 3.13 3.57 29.08
C ARG A 122 4.06 2.44 29.60
N GLY A 123 4.04 1.30 28.92
CA GLY A 123 4.92 0.16 29.18
C GLY A 123 4.64 -0.61 30.48
N ASN A 124 3.43 -0.49 31.03
CA ASN A 124 2.94 -1.18 32.22
C ASN A 124 2.29 -2.55 31.91
N ARG A 125 2.24 -2.96 30.62
CA ARG A 125 1.60 -4.19 30.10
C ARG A 125 0.08 -4.25 30.23
N ARG A 126 -0.56 -3.11 30.41
CA ARG A 126 -2.00 -2.94 30.43
C ARG A 126 -2.31 -1.86 29.40
N CYS A 127 -3.14 -2.21 28.42
CA CYS A 127 -3.61 -1.22 27.45
C CYS A 127 -4.56 -0.23 28.13
N ASP A 128 -4.12 1.01 28.32
CA ASP A 128 -4.97 2.14 28.69
C ASP A 128 -5.51 2.80 27.40
N GLU A 129 -6.80 2.60 27.11
CA GLU A 129 -7.43 2.99 25.84
C GLU A 129 -7.28 4.49 25.53
N GLU A 130 -7.31 5.34 26.55
CA GLU A 130 -7.11 6.79 26.40
C GLU A 130 -5.67 7.19 25.98
N CYS A 131 -4.74 6.25 26.07
CA CYS A 131 -3.34 6.36 25.65
C CYS A 131 -3.05 5.54 24.39
N ASN A 132 -4.06 4.86 23.82
CA ASN A 132 -3.94 4.08 22.60
C ASN A 132 -4.00 4.98 21.35
N THR A 133 -3.08 5.93 21.25
CA THR A 133 -2.93 6.79 20.06
C THR A 133 -1.49 6.75 19.59
N TYR A 134 -1.27 7.05 18.31
CA TYR A 134 0.07 7.16 17.76
C TYR A 134 0.93 8.20 18.51
N ALA A 135 0.33 9.34 18.87
CA ALA A 135 1.00 10.40 19.63
C ALA A 135 1.49 9.94 21.02
N CYS A 136 0.82 8.96 21.63
CA CYS A 136 1.21 8.37 22.91
C CYS A 136 1.99 7.05 22.74
N GLU A 137 2.47 6.73 21.53
CA GLU A 137 3.16 5.48 21.20
C GLU A 137 2.33 4.23 21.55
N PHE A 138 1.01 4.27 21.34
CA PHE A 138 0.09 3.17 21.64
C PHE A 138 0.24 2.66 23.08
N ASP A 139 0.30 3.60 24.03
CA ASP A 139 0.57 3.35 25.45
C ASP A 139 1.93 2.66 25.70
N GLY A 140 2.97 3.13 25.02
CA GLY A 140 4.30 2.48 25.05
C GLY A 140 4.27 1.05 24.50
N ASN A 141 3.44 0.85 23.48
CA ASN A 141 3.11 -0.42 22.83
C ASN A 141 2.28 -1.40 23.68
N ASP A 142 1.78 -1.04 24.86
CA ASP A 142 0.93 -1.94 25.65
C ASP A 142 -0.38 -2.31 24.94
N CYS A 143 -0.89 -1.42 24.09
CA CYS A 143 -2.06 -1.65 23.25
C CYS A 143 -1.75 -2.34 21.91
N SER A 144 -0.47 -2.50 21.57
CA SER A 144 0.01 -3.14 20.34
C SER A 144 0.85 -4.39 20.62
N LEU A 145 0.53 -5.09 21.72
CA LEU A 145 1.20 -6.33 22.16
C LEU A 145 2.71 -6.18 22.40
N GLY A 146 3.16 -4.97 22.73
CA GLY A 146 4.57 -4.62 22.96
C GLY A 146 5.39 -4.41 21.70
N ILE A 147 4.75 -4.34 20.52
CA ILE A 147 5.42 -4.25 19.21
C ILE A 147 4.94 -2.96 18.52
N ASN A 148 5.82 -2.26 17.81
CA ASN A 148 5.39 -1.24 16.85
C ASN A 148 5.13 -1.94 15.50
N PRO A 149 3.86 -2.09 15.06
CA PRO A 149 3.55 -2.87 13.86
C PRO A 149 4.13 -2.27 12.56
N TRP A 150 4.51 -1.00 12.56
CA TRP A 150 5.09 -0.28 11.42
C TRP A 150 6.58 0.01 11.58
N GLU A 151 7.27 -0.59 12.55
CA GLU A 151 8.71 -0.35 12.79
C GLU A 151 9.56 -0.58 11.53
N ASN A 152 9.19 -1.59 10.73
CA ASN A 152 9.89 -1.96 9.50
C ASN A 152 9.26 -1.39 8.22
N CYS A 153 8.19 -0.59 8.33
CA CYS A 153 7.51 -0.02 7.16
C CYS A 153 8.38 1.07 6.52
N THR A 154 8.75 0.87 5.26
CA THR A 154 9.63 1.77 4.49
C THR A 154 8.90 2.65 3.46
N ALA A 155 7.57 2.65 3.49
CA ALA A 155 6.74 3.42 2.58
C ALA A 155 7.05 4.93 2.63
N SER A 156 6.83 5.60 1.49
CA SER A 156 7.04 7.05 1.35
C SER A 156 6.03 7.87 2.15
N ILE A 157 4.92 7.26 2.54
CA ILE A 157 3.85 7.85 3.36
C ILE A 157 3.71 7.11 4.69
N ARG A 158 2.99 7.73 5.62
CA ARG A 158 2.80 7.21 6.97
C ARG A 158 1.64 6.22 7.00
N CYS A 159 1.94 4.95 6.77
CA CYS A 159 0.91 3.92 6.56
C CYS A 159 -0.04 3.69 7.73
N TRP A 160 0.33 4.02 8.96
CA TRP A 160 -0.59 3.93 10.09
C TRP A 160 -1.74 4.96 10.04
N GLU A 161 -1.65 6.01 9.21
CA GLU A 161 -2.70 7.02 9.07
C GLU A 161 -3.80 6.62 8.08
N VAL A 162 -3.45 5.74 7.14
CA VAL A 162 -4.30 5.29 6.03
C VAL A 162 -4.67 3.82 6.14
N PHE A 163 -4.11 3.12 7.13
CA PHE A 163 -4.41 1.72 7.41
C PHE A 163 -5.91 1.50 7.66
N MET A 164 -6.54 0.68 6.82
CA MET A 164 -7.95 0.28 6.95
C MET A 164 -8.92 1.48 6.88
N ASP A 165 -8.59 2.50 6.09
CA ASP A 165 -9.44 3.66 5.84
C ASP A 165 -10.42 3.46 4.67
N GLY A 166 -10.30 2.34 3.95
CA GLY A 166 -11.13 1.95 2.80
C GLY A 166 -10.66 2.50 1.46
N VAL A 167 -9.52 3.19 1.40
CA VAL A 167 -8.89 3.71 0.19
C VAL A 167 -7.58 2.96 -0.05
N CYS A 168 -7.48 2.23 -1.16
CA CYS A 168 -6.24 1.55 -1.50
C CYS A 168 -5.06 2.54 -1.68
N ASN A 169 -4.04 2.38 -0.85
CA ASN A 169 -2.76 3.09 -0.90
C ASN A 169 -1.63 2.11 -1.22
N GLU A 170 -1.26 2.03 -2.50
CA GLU A 170 -0.28 1.05 -3.00
C GLU A 170 1.09 1.16 -2.31
N ASP A 171 1.52 2.37 -1.92
CA ASP A 171 2.76 2.57 -1.15
C ASP A 171 2.75 1.81 0.19
N CYS A 172 1.57 1.61 0.78
CA CYS A 172 1.34 0.90 2.04
C CYS A 172 0.93 -0.56 1.84
N ASN A 173 0.64 -0.97 0.60
CA ASN A 173 0.19 -2.30 0.23
C ASN A 173 1.36 -3.30 0.14
N ASN A 174 2.11 -3.44 1.22
CA ASN A 174 3.21 -4.39 1.31
C ASN A 174 3.28 -5.00 2.72
N ALA A 175 4.00 -6.13 2.85
CA ALA A 175 4.06 -6.88 4.10
C ALA A 175 4.65 -6.08 5.27
N GLN A 176 5.59 -5.16 5.02
CA GLN A 176 6.20 -4.34 6.06
C GLN A 176 5.26 -3.27 6.62
N CYS A 177 4.28 -2.86 5.81
CA CYS A 177 3.28 -1.84 6.12
C CYS A 177 1.88 -2.42 6.33
N LEU A 178 1.80 -3.74 6.54
CA LEU A 178 0.58 -4.49 6.86
C LEU A 178 -0.49 -4.46 5.74
N PHE A 179 -0.05 -4.44 4.48
CA PHE A 179 -0.91 -4.49 3.30
C PHE A 179 -2.02 -3.44 3.31
N ASP A 180 -1.71 -2.24 3.81
CA ASP A 180 -2.66 -1.14 3.90
C ASP A 180 -3.99 -1.51 4.59
N GLY A 181 -3.93 -2.38 5.60
CA GLY A 181 -5.15 -2.85 6.28
C GLY A 181 -6.11 -3.66 5.40
N ARG A 182 -5.62 -4.11 4.24
CA ARG A 182 -6.35 -4.77 3.14
C ARG A 182 -7.30 -3.87 2.35
N ASP A 183 -7.11 -2.55 2.37
CA ASP A 183 -7.91 -1.63 1.57
C ASP A 183 -7.71 -1.81 0.05
N CYS A 184 -6.56 -2.39 -0.34
CA CYS A 184 -6.25 -2.76 -1.72
C CYS A 184 -6.77 -4.14 -2.14
N GLU A 185 -7.20 -4.98 -1.18
CA GLU A 185 -7.85 -6.24 -1.54
C GLU A 185 -9.23 -5.94 -2.11
N LYS A 186 -9.58 -6.58 -3.23
CA LYS A 186 -10.97 -6.53 -3.71
C LYS A 186 -11.85 -7.08 -2.60
N SER A 187 -12.78 -6.28 -2.12
CA SER A 187 -13.76 -6.69 -1.12
C SER A 187 -14.45 -7.97 -1.58
N LEU A 188 -14.06 -9.09 -0.99
CA LEU A 188 -14.74 -10.36 -1.20
C LEU A 188 -16.16 -10.16 -0.72
N GLN A 189 -17.13 -10.64 -1.51
CA GLN A 189 -18.50 -10.67 -1.03
C GLN A 189 -18.53 -11.55 0.24
N PRO A 190 -19.36 -11.23 1.24
CA PRO A 190 -19.50 -12.09 2.40
C PRO A 190 -19.87 -13.52 1.97
N CYS A 191 -19.42 -14.53 2.72
CA CYS A 191 -19.81 -15.92 2.50
C CYS A 191 -21.33 -16.01 2.27
N ASN A 192 -21.74 -16.83 1.32
CA ASN A 192 -23.15 -16.97 0.98
C ASN A 192 -23.99 -17.26 2.24
N PRO A 193 -24.96 -16.41 2.61
CA PRO A 193 -25.72 -16.55 3.86
C PRO A 193 -26.46 -17.88 4.02
N ILE A 194 -26.76 -18.57 2.91
CA ILE A 194 -27.42 -19.88 2.92
C ILE A 194 -26.45 -20.97 3.40
N TYR A 195 -25.16 -20.84 3.06
CA TYR A 195 -24.13 -21.84 3.35
C TYR A 195 -23.20 -21.44 4.50
N ASP A 196 -23.21 -20.17 4.93
CA ASP A 196 -22.38 -19.64 6.03
C ASP A 196 -22.49 -20.49 7.31
N ALA A 197 -23.71 -20.82 7.75
CA ALA A 197 -23.93 -21.67 8.91
C ALA A 197 -23.43 -23.12 8.73
N TYR A 198 -23.44 -23.64 7.49
CA TYR A 198 -22.88 -24.94 7.19
C TYR A 198 -21.35 -24.89 7.25
N CYS A 199 -20.75 -23.89 6.61
CA CYS A 199 -19.29 -23.72 6.55
C CYS A 199 -18.68 -23.49 7.92
N GLN A 200 -19.28 -22.65 8.77
CA GLN A 200 -18.83 -22.45 10.15
C GLN A 200 -18.81 -23.75 10.97
N LYS A 201 -19.82 -24.60 10.82
CA LYS A 201 -19.92 -25.88 11.56
C LYS A 201 -18.93 -26.94 11.04
N HIS A 202 -18.52 -26.81 9.79
CA HIS A 202 -17.62 -27.73 9.11
C HIS A 202 -16.18 -27.20 8.99
N TYR A 203 -15.92 -25.99 9.49
CA TYR A 203 -14.60 -25.37 9.48
C TYR A 203 -13.57 -26.17 10.28
N ALA A 204 -12.43 -26.47 9.67
CA ALA A 204 -11.29 -27.15 10.28
C ALA A 204 -11.62 -28.49 10.98
N ASN A 205 -12.67 -29.20 10.55
CA ASN A 205 -13.09 -30.48 11.14
C ASN A 205 -12.28 -31.69 10.64
N GLY A 206 -11.31 -31.48 9.74
CA GLY A 206 -10.49 -32.53 9.14
C GLY A 206 -11.11 -33.23 7.92
N LEU A 207 -12.26 -32.77 7.45
CA LEU A 207 -12.94 -33.23 6.23
C LEU A 207 -12.97 -32.09 5.20
N CYS A 208 -12.91 -32.45 3.91
CA CYS A 208 -12.94 -31.46 2.84
C CYS A 208 -14.38 -31.16 2.40
N ASP A 209 -14.81 -29.92 2.58
CA ASP A 209 -16.11 -29.41 2.17
C ASP A 209 -15.96 -28.42 1.00
N TYR A 210 -16.08 -28.90 -0.24
CA TYR A 210 -15.81 -28.09 -1.45
C TYR A 210 -16.66 -26.82 -1.56
N GLY A 211 -17.89 -26.82 -1.03
CA GLY A 211 -18.77 -25.65 -1.04
C GLY A 211 -18.30 -24.49 -0.13
N CYS A 212 -17.37 -24.79 0.79
CA CYS A 212 -16.76 -23.83 1.71
C CYS A 212 -15.30 -23.53 1.34
N ASN A 213 -14.78 -24.12 0.27
CA ASN A 213 -13.39 -23.93 -0.14
C ASN A 213 -13.27 -22.79 -1.17
N ASN A 214 -13.56 -21.58 -0.73
CA ASN A 214 -13.39 -20.34 -1.48
C ASN A 214 -12.83 -19.26 -0.56
N ALA A 215 -12.46 -18.10 -1.12
CA ALA A 215 -11.78 -17.07 -0.34
C ALA A 215 -12.71 -16.39 0.67
N GLU A 216 -14.03 -16.44 0.44
CA GLU A 216 -15.03 -15.78 1.26
C GLU A 216 -15.63 -16.59 2.45
N CYS A 217 -15.42 -17.92 2.58
CA CYS A 217 -16.18 -18.81 3.51
C CYS A 217 -15.40 -19.62 4.60
#